data_AF-A0A7Y5S0H1-F1
#
_entry.id   AF-A0A7Y5S0H1-F1
#
_cell.length_a   1.000
_cell.length_b   1.000
_cell.length_c   1.000
_cell.angle_alpha   90.00
_cell.angle_beta   90.00
_cell.angle_gamma   90.00
#
_symmetry.space_group_name_H-M   'P 1'
#
loop_
_entity.id
_entity.type
_entity.pdbx_description
1 polymer ?
#
loop_
_entity_poly.entity_id
_entity_poly.type
_entity_poly.pdbx_seq_one_letter_code
_entity_poly.pdbx_strand_id
1 'polypeptide(L)'
;MTRFLVAAVSLCAGAVGARAQLGIVDDIPGVFIDISKDPRATILVLGDDDEGSFVTTIGNAVIPAGTVWVGNNGGLGVAPINQELEPVNAPLPSDGAWGGARSLLPLWDDIGNDIGQVAVMQQDNRVIVQWTGKPLNDSLITFQVQIFDASEASNPIAQFLYLDIDAANAAASATIGFQAGPTLNDVQWSYNRPGAVTNGTVLTLIPEPSCLTGLVFLVLPRRRR
;
A
#
# COMPACT_ATOMS: atom_id res chain seq x y z
N MET A 1 12.43 -36.08 52.64
CA MET A 1 11.45 -36.12 51.52
C MET A 1 10.94 -34.71 51.26
N THR A 2 11.58 -33.98 50.34
CA THR A 2 11.30 -32.56 50.11
C THR A 2 10.38 -32.43 48.89
N ARG A 3 9.13 -32.05 49.11
CA ARG A 3 8.10 -31.86 48.07
C ARG A 3 8.41 -30.57 47.29
N PHE A 4 8.55 -30.70 45.97
CA PHE A 4 8.64 -29.54 45.06
C PHE A 4 7.21 -29.09 44.73
N LEU A 5 6.85 -27.87 45.09
CA LEU A 5 5.65 -27.22 44.57
C LEU A 5 6.06 -26.52 43.26
N VAL A 6 5.66 -27.08 42.12
CA VAL A 6 5.68 -26.36 40.84
C VAL A 6 4.35 -25.62 40.77
N ALA A 7 4.36 -24.32 41.08
CA ALA A 7 3.21 -23.47 40.81
C ALA A 7 3.16 -23.22 39.30
N ALA A 8 2.44 -24.06 38.57
CA ALA A 8 2.06 -23.78 37.19
C ALA A 8 0.99 -22.68 37.21
N VAL A 9 1.42 -21.42 37.18
CA VAL A 9 0.51 -20.31 36.87
C VAL A 9 0.22 -20.41 35.38
N SER A 10 -0.90 -21.08 35.05
CA SER A 10 -1.43 -21.07 33.69
C SER A 10 -2.02 -19.68 33.45
N LEU A 11 -1.20 -18.75 32.96
CA LEU A 11 -1.69 -17.53 32.34
C LEU A 11 -2.40 -17.97 31.05
N CYS A 12 -3.70 -18.21 31.12
CA CYS A 12 -4.55 -18.17 29.94
C CYS A 12 -4.58 -16.70 29.48
N ALA A 13 -3.51 -16.26 28.81
CA ALA A 13 -3.57 -15.06 28.01
C ALA A 13 -4.64 -15.32 26.96
N GLY A 14 -5.79 -14.66 27.10
CA GLY A 14 -6.78 -14.61 26.05
C GLY A 14 -6.07 -14.08 24.81
N ALA A 15 -5.79 -14.97 23.86
CA ALA A 15 -5.32 -14.58 22.55
C ALA A 15 -6.48 -13.83 21.89
N VAL A 16 -6.54 -12.52 22.13
CA VAL A 16 -7.28 -11.61 21.26
C VAL A 16 -6.72 -11.90 19.87
N GLY A 17 -7.55 -12.40 18.95
CA GLY A 17 -7.10 -12.86 17.64
C GLY A 17 -6.23 -11.79 17.00
N ALA A 18 -4.93 -12.07 16.88
CA ALA A 18 -4.00 -11.15 16.25
C ALA A 18 -4.48 -10.96 14.81
N ARG A 19 -4.97 -9.77 14.49
CA ARG A 19 -5.22 -9.40 13.10
C ARG A 19 -3.86 -9.38 12.40
N ALA A 20 -3.82 -9.79 11.14
CA ALA A 20 -2.62 -9.63 10.33
C ALA A 20 -2.25 -8.15 10.33
N GLN A 21 -1.07 -7.83 10.83
CA GLN A 21 -0.52 -6.48 10.76
C GLN A 21 0.13 -6.32 9.39
N LEU A 22 0.04 -5.13 8.82
CA LEU A 22 0.64 -4.78 7.54
C LEU A 22 1.77 -3.77 7.76
N GLY A 23 2.73 -3.79 6.83
CA GLY A 23 3.90 -2.91 6.80
C GLY A 23 4.31 -2.58 5.37
N ILE A 24 5.01 -1.47 5.20
CA ILE A 24 5.65 -1.08 3.93
C ILE A 24 7.17 -1.15 4.13
N VAL A 25 7.83 -1.88 3.24
CA VAL A 25 9.30 -2.03 3.22
C VAL A 25 9.87 -1.59 1.87
N ASP A 26 11.14 -1.25 1.83
CA ASP A 26 11.86 -0.78 0.64
C ASP A 26 13.02 -1.70 0.21
N ASP A 27 13.11 -2.90 0.79
CA ASP A 27 14.16 -3.89 0.54
C ASP A 27 13.73 -5.06 -0.36
N ILE A 28 12.47 -5.08 -0.82
CA ILE A 28 11.94 -6.08 -1.77
C ILE A 28 12.02 -5.50 -3.19
N PRO A 29 12.80 -6.10 -4.09
CA PRO A 29 12.91 -5.63 -5.47
C PRO A 29 11.58 -5.64 -6.22
N GLY A 30 11.43 -4.70 -7.15
CA GLY A 30 10.31 -4.60 -8.09
C GLY A 30 10.81 -4.09 -9.43
N VAL A 31 10.02 -4.29 -10.48
CA VAL A 31 10.35 -3.82 -11.84
C VAL A 31 9.23 -2.93 -12.34
N PHE A 32 9.58 -1.71 -12.76
CA PHE A 32 8.64 -0.82 -13.43
C PHE A 32 8.28 -1.42 -14.80
N ILE A 33 6.98 -1.54 -15.08
CA ILE A 33 6.45 -2.08 -16.34
C ILE A 33 5.70 -0.93 -17.01
N ASP A 34 6.29 -0.36 -18.06
CA ASP A 34 5.65 0.72 -18.81
C ASP A 34 4.47 0.19 -19.64
N ILE A 35 3.27 0.57 -19.24
CA ILE A 35 2.00 0.23 -19.90
C ILE A 35 1.39 1.41 -20.65
N SER A 36 2.05 2.58 -20.67
CA SER A 36 1.50 3.82 -21.26
C SER A 36 1.18 3.70 -22.77
N LYS A 37 1.88 2.80 -23.47
CA LYS A 37 1.72 2.56 -24.91
C LYS A 37 1.33 1.12 -25.23
N ASP A 38 1.04 0.30 -24.23
CA ASP A 38 0.63 -1.08 -24.47
C ASP A 38 -0.81 -1.08 -25.02
N PRO A 39 -1.06 -1.69 -26.20
CA PRO A 39 -2.40 -1.72 -26.79
C PRO A 39 -3.43 -2.53 -25.98
N ARG A 40 -2.98 -3.31 -24.98
CA ARG A 40 -3.83 -4.06 -24.05
C ARG A 40 -4.21 -3.24 -22.82
N ALA A 41 -3.53 -2.12 -22.56
CA ALA A 41 -3.86 -1.23 -21.46
C ALA A 41 -5.12 -0.43 -21.78
N THR A 42 -5.97 -0.27 -20.78
CA THR A 42 -7.11 0.65 -20.83
C THR A 42 -6.64 2.01 -20.33
N ILE A 43 -6.89 3.04 -21.13
CA ILE A 43 -6.59 4.42 -20.75
C ILE A 43 -7.81 5.01 -20.06
N LEU A 44 -7.60 5.51 -18.85
CA LEU A 44 -8.60 6.29 -18.13
C LEU A 44 -8.43 7.76 -18.54
N VAL A 45 -9.47 8.31 -19.16
CA VAL A 45 -9.53 9.73 -19.53
C VAL A 45 -10.13 10.47 -18.35
N LEU A 46 -9.27 11.07 -17.54
CA LEU A 46 -9.62 11.76 -16.30
C LEU A 46 -9.31 13.25 -16.48
N GLY A 47 -10.25 14.11 -16.08
CA GLY A 47 -9.97 15.51 -15.80
C GLY A 47 -9.15 15.72 -14.52
N ASP A 48 -9.03 16.98 -14.10
CA ASP A 48 -8.22 17.46 -12.96
C ASP A 48 -8.36 16.61 -11.69
N ASP A 49 -9.55 16.60 -11.11
CA ASP A 49 -9.90 15.86 -9.90
C ASP A 49 -10.79 14.64 -10.19
N ASP A 50 -10.78 14.16 -11.43
CA ASP A 50 -11.69 13.08 -11.83
C ASP A 50 -11.20 11.68 -11.40
N GLU A 51 -12.17 10.78 -11.26
CA GLU A 51 -11.94 9.37 -11.06
C GLU A 51 -12.42 8.50 -12.22
N GLY A 52 -11.65 7.45 -12.47
CA GLY A 52 -12.06 6.33 -13.30
C GLY A 52 -12.23 5.08 -12.47
N SER A 53 -12.85 4.06 -13.05
CA SER A 53 -12.84 2.73 -12.45
C SER A 53 -12.59 1.66 -13.50
N PHE A 54 -12.12 0.52 -13.01
CA PHE A 54 -12.03 -0.70 -13.79
C PHE A 54 -12.38 -1.90 -12.91
N VAL A 55 -12.72 -3.02 -13.54
CA VAL A 55 -13.00 -4.27 -12.85
C VAL A 55 -11.82 -5.22 -13.06
N THR A 56 -11.23 -5.67 -11.96
CA THR A 56 -10.16 -6.67 -11.97
C THR A 56 -10.68 -8.02 -11.48
N THR A 57 -10.18 -9.10 -12.08
CA THR A 57 -10.34 -10.46 -11.55
C THR A 57 -9.15 -10.89 -10.68
N ILE A 58 -8.06 -10.12 -10.72
CA ILE A 58 -6.86 -10.31 -9.91
C ILE A 58 -6.98 -9.51 -8.62
N GLY A 59 -6.65 -10.15 -7.50
CA GLY A 59 -6.58 -9.52 -6.19
C GLY A 59 -6.10 -10.49 -5.12
N ASN A 60 -6.08 -10.03 -3.88
CA ASN A 60 -5.61 -10.80 -2.73
C ASN A 60 -6.49 -10.54 -1.49
N ALA A 61 -6.12 -11.13 -0.36
CA ALA A 61 -6.90 -11.03 0.88
C ALA A 61 -6.99 -9.59 1.43
N VAL A 62 -6.03 -8.72 1.10
CA VAL A 62 -6.01 -7.31 1.52
C VAL A 62 -6.68 -6.43 0.46
N ILE A 63 -6.38 -6.63 -0.81
CA ILE A 63 -6.94 -5.90 -1.95
C ILE A 63 -7.74 -6.88 -2.81
N PRO A 64 -9.02 -7.13 -2.49
CA PRO A 64 -9.82 -8.11 -3.21
C PRO A 64 -10.02 -7.71 -4.67
N ALA A 65 -10.18 -8.72 -5.53
CA ALA A 65 -10.65 -8.51 -6.89
C ALA A 65 -12.05 -7.86 -6.90
N GLY A 66 -12.38 -7.14 -7.97
CA GLY A 66 -13.63 -6.38 -8.09
C GLY A 66 -13.40 -5.01 -8.70
N THR A 67 -14.28 -4.06 -8.38
CA THR A 67 -14.15 -2.68 -8.84
C THR A 67 -13.07 -1.95 -8.04
N VAL A 68 -12.09 -1.41 -8.77
CA VAL A 68 -11.06 -0.52 -8.26
C VAL A 68 -11.27 0.85 -8.89
N TRP A 69 -11.27 1.87 -8.05
CA TRP A 69 -11.33 3.27 -8.45
C TRP A 69 -9.93 3.84 -8.51
N VAL A 70 -9.69 4.71 -9.48
CA VAL A 70 -8.39 5.31 -9.77
C VAL A 70 -8.62 6.81 -9.83
N GLY A 71 -8.04 7.53 -8.88
CA GLY A 71 -8.08 8.98 -8.87
C GLY A 71 -6.94 9.55 -9.71
N ASN A 72 -7.23 10.64 -10.41
CA ASN A 72 -6.19 11.40 -11.08
C ASN A 72 -5.15 11.94 -10.08
N ASN A 73 -5.58 12.20 -8.84
CA ASN A 73 -4.80 12.59 -7.66
C ASN A 73 -3.90 11.48 -7.07
N GLY A 74 -3.47 10.52 -7.88
CA GLY A 74 -2.39 9.58 -7.55
C GLY A 74 -2.72 8.50 -6.53
N GLY A 75 -3.99 8.06 -6.46
CA GLY A 75 -4.45 7.04 -5.52
C GLY A 75 -5.44 6.03 -6.11
N LEU A 76 -5.58 4.88 -5.44
CA LEU A 76 -6.54 3.84 -5.75
C LEU A 76 -7.50 3.64 -4.58
N GLY A 77 -8.80 3.56 -4.85
CA GLY A 77 -9.86 3.23 -3.89
C GLY A 77 -10.42 1.83 -4.16
N VAL A 78 -10.59 1.03 -3.13
CA VAL A 78 -11.19 -0.32 -3.25
C VAL A 78 -12.59 -0.28 -2.66
N ALA A 79 -13.57 -0.73 -3.45
CA ALA A 79 -14.97 -0.67 -3.05
C ALA A 79 -15.26 -1.39 -1.71
N PRO A 80 -16.23 -0.91 -0.92
CA PRO A 80 -17.06 0.27 -1.19
C PRO A 80 -16.31 1.57 -0.93
N ILE A 81 -16.44 2.52 -1.87
CA ILE A 81 -16.07 3.93 -1.67
C ILE A 81 -17.36 4.75 -1.59
N ASN A 82 -17.34 5.86 -0.86
CA ASN A 82 -18.49 6.74 -0.66
C ASN A 82 -18.18 8.22 -0.99
N GLN A 83 -16.93 8.52 -1.34
CA GLN A 83 -16.45 9.83 -1.76
C GLN A 83 -15.33 9.66 -2.80
N GLU A 84 -14.99 10.75 -3.47
CA GLU A 84 -13.86 10.91 -4.39
C GLU A 84 -12.50 10.90 -3.65
N LEU A 85 -11.39 10.95 -4.39
CA LEU A 85 -10.07 11.16 -3.79
C LEU A 85 -9.79 12.66 -3.74
N GLU A 86 -9.89 13.26 -2.56
CA GLU A 86 -9.76 14.71 -2.41
C GLU A 86 -8.39 15.21 -2.96
N PRO A 87 -8.33 16.39 -3.60
CA PRO A 87 -7.06 16.95 -4.10
C PRO A 87 -6.07 17.25 -2.97
N VAL A 88 -6.56 17.61 -1.80
CA VAL A 88 -5.71 17.95 -0.65
C VAL A 88 -5.35 16.67 0.11
N ASN A 89 -4.06 16.36 0.14
CA ASN A 89 -3.57 15.21 0.88
C ASN A 89 -3.62 15.39 2.41
N ALA A 90 -3.61 14.28 3.15
CA ALA A 90 -3.63 14.30 4.61
C ALA A 90 -2.90 13.08 5.22
N PRO A 91 -2.53 13.11 6.51
CA PRO A 91 -2.05 11.93 7.21
C PRO A 91 -3.09 10.80 7.22
N LEU A 92 -2.65 9.54 7.23
CA LEU A 92 -3.51 8.37 7.33
C LEU A 92 -3.77 7.97 8.80
N PRO A 93 -5.00 7.56 9.15
CA PRO A 93 -6.18 7.52 8.29
C PRO A 93 -6.75 8.91 7.99
N SER A 94 -7.36 9.05 6.80
CA SER A 94 -8.05 10.25 6.32
C SER A 94 -9.37 9.91 5.63
N ASP A 95 -10.40 10.69 5.95
CA ASP A 95 -11.67 10.67 5.21
C ASP A 95 -11.50 11.22 3.78
N GLY A 96 -10.51 12.09 3.52
CA GLY A 96 -10.21 12.57 2.17
C GLY A 96 -9.70 11.48 1.22
N ALA A 97 -9.22 10.36 1.78
CA ALA A 97 -8.88 9.18 1.01
C ALA A 97 -10.12 8.29 0.83
N TRP A 98 -10.97 8.63 -0.15
CA TRP A 98 -12.15 7.85 -0.55
C TRP A 98 -13.19 7.69 0.56
N GLY A 99 -13.37 8.72 1.40
CA GLY A 99 -14.27 8.71 2.56
C GLY A 99 -13.87 7.72 3.64
N GLY A 100 -12.56 7.48 3.81
CA GLY A 100 -12.02 6.55 4.79
C GLY A 100 -11.97 5.09 4.30
N ALA A 101 -12.21 4.86 3.00
CA ALA A 101 -12.21 3.52 2.43
C ALA A 101 -10.80 2.93 2.37
N ARG A 102 -10.73 1.65 2.00
CA ARG A 102 -9.46 0.98 1.76
C ARG A 102 -8.81 1.55 0.51
N SER A 103 -7.57 2.01 0.60
CA SER A 103 -6.89 2.70 -0.48
C SER A 103 -5.39 2.43 -0.54
N LEU A 104 -4.85 2.45 -1.76
CA LEU A 104 -3.42 2.44 -2.03
C LEU A 104 -3.05 3.83 -2.56
N LEU A 105 -2.13 4.49 -1.89
CA LEU A 105 -1.78 5.88 -2.14
C LEU A 105 -0.29 5.92 -2.47
N PRO A 106 0.13 5.58 -3.70
CA PRO A 106 1.54 5.67 -4.10
C PRO A 106 2.04 7.11 -4.07
N LEU A 107 1.18 8.09 -4.34
CA LEU A 107 1.51 9.50 -4.36
C LEU A 107 0.21 10.34 -4.35
N TRP A 108 -0.48 10.37 -3.21
CA TRP A 108 -1.72 11.16 -3.08
C TRP A 108 -1.41 12.64 -2.86
N ASP A 109 -1.73 13.46 -3.86
CA ASP A 109 -1.53 14.92 -3.92
C ASP A 109 -2.34 15.51 -5.09
N ASP A 110 -2.38 16.84 -5.19
CA ASP A 110 -2.97 17.60 -6.29
C ASP A 110 -2.06 17.57 -7.54
N ILE A 111 -2.06 16.44 -8.24
CA ILE A 111 -1.25 16.21 -9.45
C ILE A 111 -2.05 16.43 -10.75
N GLY A 112 -3.15 17.20 -10.67
CA GLY A 112 -4.35 16.99 -11.46
C GLY A 112 -4.43 17.56 -12.90
N ASN A 113 -3.80 18.66 -13.29
CA ASN A 113 -4.30 19.57 -14.37
C ASN A 113 -4.60 19.11 -15.84
N ASP A 114 -5.35 18.03 -16.10
CA ASP A 114 -5.73 17.45 -17.43
C ASP A 114 -4.54 16.98 -18.31
N ILE A 115 -3.31 17.11 -17.82
CA ILE A 115 -2.08 16.69 -18.52
C ILE A 115 -1.61 15.34 -17.98
N GLY A 116 -1.05 14.53 -18.90
CA GLY A 116 -0.56 13.19 -18.62
C GLY A 116 -1.63 12.13 -18.83
N GLN A 117 -1.36 10.91 -18.38
CA GLN A 117 -2.22 9.76 -18.64
C GLN A 117 -2.25 8.81 -17.46
N VAL A 118 -3.43 8.24 -17.20
CA VAL A 118 -3.60 7.11 -16.29
C VAL A 118 -3.96 5.87 -17.09
N ALA A 119 -3.13 4.84 -17.00
CA ALA A 119 -3.31 3.58 -17.72
C ALA A 119 -3.50 2.43 -16.71
N VAL A 120 -4.38 1.49 -17.04
CA VAL A 120 -4.61 0.27 -16.26
C VAL A 120 -4.47 -0.98 -17.12
N MET A 121 -3.83 -2.01 -16.60
CA MET A 121 -3.66 -3.28 -17.30
C MET A 121 -3.61 -4.45 -16.31
N GLN A 122 -4.23 -5.57 -16.67
CA GLN A 122 -4.00 -6.85 -16.02
C GLN A 122 -3.01 -7.65 -16.84
N GLN A 123 -1.91 -8.08 -16.23
CA GLN A 123 -0.89 -8.90 -16.89
C GLN A 123 -0.35 -9.92 -15.90
N ASP A 124 -0.20 -11.16 -16.38
CA ASP A 124 0.30 -12.27 -15.58
C ASP A 124 -0.57 -12.47 -14.32
N ASN A 125 0.02 -12.27 -13.15
CA ASN A 125 -0.55 -12.42 -11.81
C ASN A 125 -0.76 -11.07 -11.11
N ARG A 126 -0.80 -9.95 -11.84
CA ARG A 126 -0.91 -8.63 -11.24
C ARG A 126 -1.80 -7.67 -12.02
N VAL A 127 -2.34 -6.72 -11.29
CA VAL A 127 -2.93 -5.48 -11.82
C VAL A 127 -1.86 -4.40 -11.79
N ILE A 128 -1.75 -3.62 -12.86
CA ILE A 128 -0.84 -2.49 -12.99
C ILE A 128 -1.67 -1.24 -13.23
N VAL A 129 -1.44 -0.20 -12.43
CA VAL A 129 -1.99 1.14 -12.64
C VAL A 129 -0.81 2.11 -12.72
N GLN A 130 -0.71 2.86 -13.82
CA GLN A 130 0.42 3.76 -14.09
C GLN A 130 -0.08 5.17 -14.36
N TRP A 131 0.50 6.14 -13.67
CA TRP A 131 0.38 7.57 -13.94
C TRP A 131 1.63 7.99 -14.72
N THR A 132 1.44 8.51 -15.93
CA THR A 132 2.54 8.86 -16.84
C THR A 132 2.53 10.34 -17.16
N GLY A 133 3.66 11.00 -16.93
CA GLY A 133 3.83 12.41 -17.25
C GLY A 133 2.79 13.32 -16.60
N LYS A 134 2.41 13.02 -15.34
CA LYS A 134 1.51 13.87 -14.57
C LYS A 134 2.25 15.15 -14.13
N PRO A 135 1.63 16.32 -14.18
CA PRO A 135 2.24 17.57 -13.78
C PRO A 135 2.28 17.70 -12.25
N LEU A 136 3.43 18.09 -11.70
CA LEU A 136 3.58 18.48 -10.30
C LEU A 136 4.77 19.42 -10.16
N ASN A 137 4.57 20.60 -9.54
CA ASN A 137 5.62 21.60 -9.30
C ASN A 137 6.47 21.92 -10.57
N ASP A 138 5.81 22.26 -11.68
CA ASP A 138 6.43 22.55 -12.99
C ASP A 138 7.22 21.40 -13.63
N SER A 139 7.13 20.19 -13.08
CA SER A 139 7.78 18.99 -13.58
C SER A 139 6.76 17.92 -13.96
N LEU A 140 7.20 16.94 -14.74
CA LEU A 140 6.39 15.76 -15.05
C LEU A 140 6.84 14.59 -14.19
N ILE A 141 5.88 13.84 -13.65
CA ILE A 141 6.12 12.68 -12.81
C ILE A 141 5.51 11.42 -13.41
N THR A 142 6.17 10.29 -13.17
CA THR A 142 5.75 8.96 -13.60
C THR A 142 5.98 7.93 -12.49
N PHE A 143 4.91 7.26 -12.09
CA PHE A 143 4.91 6.24 -11.05
C PHE A 143 3.80 5.21 -11.31
N GLN A 144 3.86 4.08 -10.61
CA GLN A 144 2.87 3.03 -10.75
C GLN A 144 2.58 2.29 -9.45
N VAL A 145 1.43 1.63 -9.43
CA VAL A 145 1.08 0.59 -8.45
C VAL A 145 1.00 -0.76 -9.16
N GLN A 146 1.49 -1.81 -8.50
CA GLN A 146 1.22 -3.20 -8.87
C GLN A 146 0.47 -3.88 -7.73
N ILE A 147 -0.66 -4.52 -8.00
CA ILE A 147 -1.41 -5.34 -7.02
C ILE A 147 -1.28 -6.80 -7.45
N PHE A 148 -0.81 -7.66 -6.55
CA PHE A 148 -0.50 -9.05 -6.88
C PHE A 148 -1.65 -9.99 -6.49
N ASP A 149 -1.82 -11.07 -7.24
CA ASP A 149 -2.73 -12.17 -6.95
C ASP A 149 -2.35 -12.90 -5.64
N ALA A 150 -3.34 -13.42 -4.92
CA ALA A 150 -3.15 -14.32 -3.79
C ALA A 150 -2.39 -15.62 -4.12
N SER A 151 -2.28 -16.01 -5.39
CA SER A 151 -1.49 -17.19 -5.78
C SER A 151 0.02 -17.01 -5.61
N GLU A 152 0.51 -15.78 -5.44
CA GLU A 152 1.92 -15.50 -5.20
C GLU A 152 2.30 -15.88 -3.76
N ALA A 153 2.90 -17.06 -3.61
CA ALA A 153 3.38 -17.58 -2.33
C ALA A 153 4.48 -16.71 -1.68
N SER A 154 5.10 -15.81 -2.44
CA SER A 154 6.11 -14.86 -1.98
C SER A 154 5.55 -13.44 -2.02
N ASN A 155 5.08 -12.96 -0.87
CA ASN A 155 4.68 -11.56 -0.59
C ASN A 155 5.47 -10.53 -1.40
N PRO A 156 4.81 -9.93 -2.40
CA PRO A 156 4.20 -8.62 -2.14
C PRO A 156 2.66 -8.62 -2.25
N ILE A 157 1.96 -7.87 -1.40
CA ILE A 157 0.52 -7.58 -1.56
C ILE A 157 0.34 -6.58 -2.70
N ALA A 158 1.13 -5.51 -2.63
CA ALA A 158 1.19 -4.45 -3.63
C ALA A 158 2.59 -3.82 -3.62
N GLN A 159 2.97 -3.20 -4.73
CA GLN A 159 4.18 -2.40 -4.84
C GLN A 159 3.88 -1.01 -5.41
N PHE A 160 4.56 0.00 -4.89
CA PHE A 160 4.63 1.35 -5.44
C PHE A 160 6.01 1.52 -6.07
N LEU A 161 6.05 1.87 -7.36
CA LEU A 161 7.31 2.00 -8.10
C LEU A 161 7.39 3.39 -8.73
N TYR A 162 8.54 4.03 -8.58
CA TYR A 162 8.74 5.42 -8.98
C TYR A 162 9.79 5.49 -10.09
N LEU A 163 9.39 5.92 -11.29
CA LEU A 163 10.29 6.04 -12.43
C LEU A 163 10.88 7.44 -12.54
N ASP A 164 10.04 8.45 -12.42
CA ASP A 164 10.42 9.87 -12.54
C ASP A 164 9.61 10.71 -11.56
N ILE A 165 10.22 11.15 -10.45
CA ILE A 165 9.58 11.92 -9.37
C ILE A 165 10.51 12.97 -8.76
N ASP A 166 11.83 12.83 -8.94
CA ASP A 166 12.83 13.63 -8.25
C ASP A 166 12.75 15.12 -8.63
N ALA A 167 12.52 15.43 -9.91
CA ALA A 167 12.47 16.80 -10.40
C ALA A 167 11.34 17.63 -9.74
N ALA A 168 10.21 16.98 -9.46
CA ALA A 168 9.08 17.59 -8.78
C ALA A 168 9.22 17.64 -7.25
N ASN A 169 10.23 16.95 -6.69
CA ASN A 169 10.31 16.63 -5.26
C ASN A 169 8.96 16.08 -4.74
N ALA A 170 8.38 15.13 -5.50
CA ALA A 170 6.95 14.80 -5.41
C ALA A 170 6.48 14.41 -4.00
N ALA A 171 7.33 13.72 -3.23
CA ALA A 171 7.00 13.31 -1.87
C ALA A 171 6.87 14.47 -0.85
N ALA A 172 7.33 15.68 -1.19
CA ALA A 172 7.31 16.83 -0.30
C ALA A 172 5.90 17.36 0.01
N SER A 173 4.94 17.13 -0.89
CA SER A 173 3.54 17.53 -0.77
C SER A 173 2.57 16.36 -0.81
N ALA A 174 3.06 15.11 -0.90
CA ALA A 174 2.22 13.94 -1.05
C ALA A 174 2.09 13.09 0.23
N THR A 175 0.98 12.36 0.30
CA THR A 175 0.81 11.20 1.19
C THR A 175 1.17 9.92 0.46
N ILE A 176 2.00 9.09 1.08
CA ILE A 176 2.38 7.78 0.55
C ILE A 176 2.04 6.72 1.58
N GLY A 177 1.22 5.73 1.21
CA GLY A 177 0.84 4.67 2.11
C GLY A 177 -0.32 3.79 1.66
N PHE A 178 -0.85 3.07 2.64
CA PHE A 178 -2.02 2.20 2.53
C PHE A 178 -2.99 2.55 3.66
N GLN A 179 -4.26 2.78 3.30
CA GLN A 179 -5.35 2.88 4.27
C GLN A 179 -6.15 1.58 4.21
N ALA A 180 -6.37 0.95 5.36
CA ALA A 180 -7.00 -0.34 5.48
C ALA A 180 -8.54 -0.29 5.47
N GLY A 181 -9.10 0.87 5.83
CA GLY A 181 -10.46 0.97 6.31
C GLY A 181 -10.63 0.27 7.68
N PRO A 182 -11.85 -0.17 8.06
CA PRO A 182 -12.16 -0.54 9.45
C PRO A 182 -11.57 -1.87 9.95
N THR A 183 -10.83 -2.60 9.10
CA THR A 183 -10.54 -4.04 9.32
C THR A 183 -9.07 -4.37 9.56
N LEU A 184 -8.14 -3.63 8.96
CA LEU A 184 -6.69 -3.82 9.13
C LEU A 184 -6.07 -2.52 9.67
N ASN A 185 -4.75 -2.49 9.87
CA ASN A 185 -4.06 -1.25 10.23
C ASN A 185 -3.71 -0.43 8.99
N ASP A 186 -3.83 0.89 9.11
CA ASP A 186 -3.26 1.82 8.14
C ASP A 186 -1.73 1.79 8.25
N VAL A 187 -1.06 2.04 7.12
CA VAL A 187 0.39 2.07 7.01
C VAL A 187 0.78 3.29 6.21
N GLN A 188 1.33 4.30 6.89
CA GLN A 188 1.86 5.49 6.24
C GLN A 188 3.37 5.38 6.11
N TRP A 189 3.87 5.43 4.87
CA TRP A 189 5.30 5.56 4.60
C TRP A 189 5.76 7.00 4.83
N SER A 190 5.03 7.97 4.28
CA SER A 190 5.33 9.38 4.44
C SER A 190 4.10 10.27 4.29
N TYR A 191 4.20 11.46 4.87
CA TYR A 191 3.30 12.58 4.66
C TYR A 191 4.14 13.84 4.57
N ASN A 192 4.04 14.56 3.45
CA ASN A 192 4.73 15.83 3.18
C ASN A 192 6.21 15.80 3.57
N ARG A 193 6.92 14.77 3.09
CA ARG A 193 8.31 14.49 3.45
C ARG A 193 9.18 14.47 2.20
N PRO A 194 9.93 15.56 1.93
CA PRO A 194 10.89 15.62 0.82
C PRO A 194 11.84 14.43 0.82
N GLY A 195 12.08 13.85 -0.36
CA GLY A 195 12.99 12.72 -0.54
C GLY A 195 12.59 11.41 0.16
N ALA A 196 11.33 11.25 0.58
CA ALA A 196 10.84 9.97 1.13
C ALA A 196 10.83 8.84 0.09
N VAL A 197 10.78 9.21 -1.18
CA VAL A 197 10.99 8.34 -2.34
C VAL A 197 11.83 9.09 -3.36
N THR A 198 12.59 8.36 -4.17
CA THR A 198 13.41 8.86 -5.28
C THR A 198 13.25 7.99 -6.52
N ASN A 199 13.78 8.41 -7.68
CA ASN A 199 13.75 7.59 -8.90
C ASN A 199 14.38 6.21 -8.67
N GLY A 200 13.64 5.15 -9.01
CA GLY A 200 14.02 3.75 -8.79
C GLY A 200 13.60 3.17 -7.43
N THR A 201 12.99 3.97 -6.55
CA THR A 201 12.43 3.46 -5.28
C THR A 201 11.31 2.45 -5.55
N VAL A 202 11.30 1.38 -4.76
CA VAL A 202 10.23 0.38 -4.73
C VAL A 202 9.76 0.25 -3.29
N LEU A 203 8.50 0.58 -3.04
CA LEU A 203 7.86 0.35 -1.74
C LEU A 203 6.94 -0.86 -1.87
N THR A 204 7.04 -1.78 -0.91
CA THR A 204 6.30 -3.04 -0.96
C THR A 204 5.42 -3.17 0.28
N LEU A 205 4.11 -3.25 0.07
CA LEU A 205 3.15 -3.59 1.11
C LEU A 205 3.22 -5.11 1.38
N ILE A 206 3.51 -5.49 2.61
CA ILE A 206 3.59 -6.87 3.06
C ILE A 206 2.77 -7.08 4.34
N PRO A 207 2.31 -8.32 4.60
CA PRO A 207 2.01 -8.76 5.96
C PRO A 207 3.28 -8.63 6.81
N GLU A 208 3.18 -7.89 7.90
CA GLU A 208 4.18 -7.94 8.96
C GLU A 208 4.27 -9.40 9.45
N PRO A 209 5.48 -9.93 9.70
CA PRO A 209 5.60 -11.19 10.40
C PRO A 209 4.84 -11.02 11.73
N SER A 210 3.78 -11.81 11.90
CA SER A 210 3.09 -11.86 13.18
C SER A 210 4.18 -12.15 14.20
N CYS A 211 4.38 -11.21 15.13
CA CYS A 211 5.31 -11.38 16.23
C CYS A 211 4.72 -12.52 17.06
N LEU A 212 5.00 -13.76 16.65
CA LEU A 212 4.68 -14.98 17.35
C LEU A 212 5.46 -14.84 18.63
N THR A 213 4.76 -14.35 19.66
CA THR A 213 5.28 -14.04 20.98
C THR A 213 6.17 -15.20 21.39
N GLY A 214 7.48 -14.99 21.25
CA GLY A 214 8.48 -15.99 21.55
C GLY A 214 8.37 -16.26 23.04
N LEU A 215 7.62 -17.30 23.40
CA LEU A 215 7.52 -17.77 24.77
C LEU A 215 8.84 -18.47 25.09
N VAL A 216 9.87 -17.66 25.36
CA VAL A 216 11.17 -18.14 25.80
C VAL A 216 10.96 -18.66 27.22
N PHE A 217 10.76 -19.97 27.34
CA PHE A 217 10.87 -20.64 28.63
C PHE A 217 12.32 -20.55 29.08
N LEU A 218 12.61 -19.60 29.96
CA LEU A 218 13.89 -19.53 30.66
C LEU A 218 13.96 -20.69 31.67
N VAL A 219 14.42 -21.85 31.23
CA VAL A 219 14.74 -22.95 32.14
C VAL A 219 16.07 -22.62 32.83
N LEU A 220 16.01 -22.04 34.03
CA LEU A 220 17.19 -21.80 34.85
C LEU A 220 17.69 -23.12 35.48
N PRO A 221 18.91 -23.60 35.18
CA PRO A 221 19.48 -24.72 35.90
C PRO A 221 19.87 -24.28 37.33
N ARG A 222 19.27 -24.92 38.34
CA ARG A 222 19.59 -24.66 39.75
C ARG A 222 20.99 -25.22 40.08
N ARG A 223 21.98 -24.33 40.20
CA ARG A 223 23.33 -24.67 40.71
C ARG A 223 23.21 -25.27 42.12
N ARG A 224 23.54 -26.55 42.27
CA ARG A 224 23.80 -27.16 43.58
C ARG A 224 25.18 -26.71 44.05
N ARG A 225 25.27 -26.20 45.28
CA ARG A 225 26.51 -26.17 46.07
C ARG A 225 26.43 -27.31 47.07
#